data_AF-A0A9D6TLY6-F1
#
_entry.id   AF-A0A9D6TLY6-F1
#
_cell.length_a   1.000
_cell.length_b   1.000
_cell.length_c   1.000
_cell.angle_alpha   90.00
_cell.angle_beta   90.00
_cell.angle_gamma   90.00
#
_symmetry.space_group_name_H-M   'P 1'
#
loop_
_entity.id
_entity.type
_entity.pdbx_description
1 polymer ?
#
loop_
_entity_poly.entity_id
_entity_poly.type
_entity_poly.pdbx_seq_one_letter_code
_entity_poly.pdbx_strand_id
1 'polypeptide(L)'
;MNPSYRRMKCPLPVALTWSHCGVTYRVTPWPEVQFERLYGDDWIALSPTEDVFASAALAFGPLEWRPYLEFTPREVREFLARFSCARMEALQVAARCPALLPALAETPALTAYVAAHVGLRGTPGPCWGEINAVHERSGIFGVLEWLGLPASPQTLAILRNVAEPDVPKRFLAPLRTLLWEPRTIFALQRMSAITDRQLARFCHALAA
;
A
#
# COMPACT_ATOMS: atom_id res chain seq x y z
N MET A 1 34.33 30.52 13.46
CA MET A 1 34.62 29.15 13.02
C MET A 1 33.40 28.29 13.34
N ASN A 2 32.55 28.00 12.35
CA ASN A 2 31.41 27.09 12.55
C ASN A 2 31.94 25.65 12.54
N PRO A 3 31.61 24.81 13.54
CA PRO A 3 31.95 23.40 13.46
C PRO A 3 31.10 22.79 12.33
N SER A 4 31.78 22.37 11.28
CA SER A 4 31.23 21.51 10.24
C SER A 4 30.89 20.17 10.89
N TYR A 5 29.63 20.00 11.26
CA TYR A 5 29.09 18.69 11.62
C TYR A 5 29.19 17.79 10.38
N ARG A 6 30.28 17.02 10.29
CA ARG A 6 30.35 15.85 9.43
C ARG A 6 29.23 14.92 9.88
N ARG A 7 28.14 14.84 9.10
CA ARG A 7 27.16 13.76 9.22
C ARG A 7 27.93 12.45 9.13
N MET A 8 28.13 11.77 10.27
CA MET A 8 28.54 10.37 10.27
C MET A 8 27.49 9.63 9.45
N LYS A 9 27.91 9.06 8.31
CA LYS A 9 27.08 8.11 7.59
C LYS A 9 26.94 6.90 8.52
N CYS A 10 25.79 6.76 9.15
CA CYS A 10 25.48 5.57 9.93
C CYS A 10 25.38 4.42 8.90
N PRO A 11 26.24 3.40 8.98
CA PRO A 11 26.28 2.33 7.97
C PRO A 11 25.19 1.28 8.17
N LEU A 12 24.36 1.43 9.21
CA LEU A 12 23.29 0.49 9.53
C LEU A 12 21.99 0.94 8.86
N PRO A 13 21.20 0.00 8.30
CA PRO A 13 19.88 0.29 7.81
C PRO A 13 19.04 0.99 8.90
N VAL A 14 18.54 2.19 8.61
CA VAL A 14 17.87 3.04 9.60
C VAL A 14 16.40 2.67 9.66
N ALA A 15 15.92 2.18 10.80
CA ALA A 15 14.49 2.00 11.04
C ALA A 15 13.76 3.35 10.96
N LEU A 16 12.60 3.39 10.32
CA LEU A 16 11.76 4.59 10.33
C LEU A 16 10.95 4.58 11.62
N THR A 17 11.08 5.63 12.43
CA THR A 17 10.42 5.74 13.74
C THR A 17 9.53 6.99 13.77
N TRP A 18 8.30 6.85 14.25
CA TRP A 18 7.35 7.96 14.39
C TRP A 18 6.50 7.79 15.65
N SER A 19 5.67 8.79 15.97
CA SER A 19 4.72 8.72 17.09
C SER A 19 3.31 9.00 16.62
N HIS A 20 2.35 8.30 17.21
CA HIS A 20 0.91 8.50 17.01
C HIS A 20 0.21 8.37 18.37
N CYS A 21 -0.55 9.40 18.75
CA CYS A 21 -1.28 9.44 20.02
C CYS A 21 -0.43 9.10 21.26
N GLY A 22 0.83 9.56 21.31
CA GLY A 22 1.74 9.32 22.42
C GLY A 22 2.38 7.92 22.44
N VAL A 23 2.04 7.06 21.48
CA VAL A 23 2.69 5.76 21.29
C VAL A 23 3.78 5.89 20.21
N THR A 24 4.94 5.31 20.46
CA THR A 24 6.04 5.28 19.48
C THR A 24 5.92 4.02 18.63
N TYR A 25 6.06 4.20 17.33
CA TYR A 25 6.04 3.13 16.33
C TYR A 25 7.34 3.14 15.55
N ARG A 26 7.72 1.98 15.03
CA ARG A 26 8.79 1.89 14.04
C ARG A 26 8.48 0.86 12.97
N VAL A 27 9.18 0.98 11.85
CA VAL A 27 9.33 -0.09 10.89
C VAL A 27 10.81 -0.45 10.79
N THR A 28 11.10 -1.73 11.00
CA THR A 28 12.46 -2.26 10.87
C THR A 28 12.94 -2.18 9.42
N PRO A 29 14.26 -2.18 9.20
CA PRO A 29 14.79 -2.07 7.86
C PRO A 29 14.48 -3.27 6.96
N TRP A 30 14.57 -3.06 5.65
CA TRP A 30 14.51 -4.14 4.65
C TRP A 30 15.72 -5.08 4.77
N PRO A 31 15.59 -6.40 4.53
CA PRO A 31 14.39 -7.14 4.13
C PRO A 31 13.46 -7.60 5.26
N GLU A 32 13.91 -7.55 6.53
CA GLU A 32 13.13 -8.01 7.69
C GLU A 32 12.09 -6.98 8.15
N VAL A 33 11.32 -6.40 7.21
CA VAL A 33 10.35 -5.33 7.49
C VAL A 33 9.24 -5.83 8.43
N GLN A 34 9.24 -5.26 9.62
CA GLN A 34 8.29 -5.50 10.69
C GLN A 34 7.82 -4.16 11.23
N PHE A 35 6.52 -4.03 11.38
CA PHE A 35 5.91 -2.88 12.01
C PHE A 35 5.74 -3.17 13.48
N GLU A 36 6.25 -2.28 14.31
CA GLU A 36 6.36 -2.49 15.75
C GLU A 36 5.87 -1.25 16.51
N ARG A 37 5.32 -1.47 17.70
CA ARG A 37 5.01 -0.42 18.66
C ARG A 37 5.87 -0.61 19.89
N LEU A 38 6.31 0.49 20.49
CA LEU A 38 7.00 0.48 21.76
C LEU A 38 6.00 0.28 22.89
N TYR A 39 6.25 -0.70 23.75
CA TYR A 39 5.49 -0.97 24.96
C TYR A 39 6.46 -1.20 26.12
N GLY A 40 6.54 -0.23 27.04
CA GLY A 40 7.64 -0.18 28.01
C GLY A 40 8.96 0.04 27.27
N ASP A 41 9.90 -0.89 27.45
CA ASP A 41 11.19 -0.90 26.75
C ASP A 41 11.22 -1.86 25.54
N ASP A 42 10.12 -2.59 25.31
CA ASP A 42 10.04 -3.65 24.30
C ASP A 42 9.34 -3.19 23.03
N TRP A 43 9.85 -3.65 21.89
CA TRP A 43 9.21 -3.48 20.59
C TRP A 43 8.37 -4.70 20.25
N ILE A 44 7.06 -4.47 20.10
CA ILE A 44 6.10 -5.54 19.84
C ILE A 44 5.59 -5.42 18.41
N ALA A 45 5.76 -6.49 17.63
CA ALA A 45 5.23 -6.58 16.28
C ALA A 45 3.71 -6.48 16.25
N LEU A 46 3.19 -5.72 15.27
CA LEU A 46 1.77 -5.57 15.03
C LEU A 46 1.45 -5.39 13.54
N SER A 47 0.15 -5.35 13.25
CA SER A 47 -0.36 -4.77 12.00
C SER A 47 -0.90 -3.38 12.31
N PRO A 48 -0.26 -2.31 11.81
CA PRO A 48 -0.74 -0.95 12.01
C PRO A 48 -2.16 -0.77 11.47
N THR A 49 -2.94 0.07 12.15
CA THR A 49 -4.24 0.53 11.65
C THR A 49 -4.05 1.64 10.60
N GLU A 50 -5.14 1.97 9.90
CA GLU A 50 -5.15 3.06 8.92
C GLU A 50 -4.68 4.39 9.52
N ASP A 51 -5.16 4.77 10.70
CA ASP A 51 -4.78 6.02 11.37
C ASP A 51 -3.28 6.07 11.71
N VAL A 52 -2.70 4.93 12.09
CA VAL A 52 -1.27 4.81 12.36
C VAL A 52 -0.47 5.00 11.06
N PHE A 53 -0.91 4.42 9.94
CA PHE A 53 -0.27 4.67 8.64
C PHE A 53 -0.42 6.13 8.18
N ALA A 54 -1.60 6.73 8.35
CA ALA A 54 -1.82 8.13 8.02
C ALA A 54 -0.89 9.05 8.81
N SER A 55 -0.67 8.78 10.10
CA SER A 55 0.30 9.54 10.91
C SER A 55 1.75 9.39 10.43
N ALA A 56 2.13 8.19 9.97
CA ALA A 56 3.46 7.94 9.41
C ALA A 56 3.68 8.73 8.11
N ALA A 57 2.65 8.84 7.26
CA ALA A 57 2.70 9.62 6.03
C ALA A 57 2.95 11.11 6.31
N LEU A 58 2.43 11.64 7.42
CA LEU A 58 2.71 13.01 7.88
C LEU A 58 4.11 13.18 8.47
N ALA A 59 4.65 12.13 9.10
CA ALA A 59 5.94 12.16 9.77
C ALA A 59 7.13 12.04 8.81
N PHE A 60 6.96 11.39 7.65
CA PHE A 60 8.07 11.04 6.77
C PHE A 60 7.99 11.73 5.40
N GLY A 61 8.89 12.69 5.19
CA GLY A 61 9.16 13.28 3.90
C GLY A 61 10.30 12.57 3.15
N PRO A 62 10.74 13.15 2.01
CA PRO A 62 11.83 12.58 1.22
C PRO A 62 13.17 12.43 1.98
N LEU A 63 13.43 13.27 2.98
CA LEU A 63 14.67 13.25 3.74
C LEU A 63 14.73 12.07 4.72
N GLU A 64 13.61 11.75 5.35
CA GLU A 64 13.48 10.66 6.31
C GLU A 64 13.47 9.31 5.60
N TRP A 65 12.84 9.23 4.43
CA TRP A 65 12.84 8.01 3.61
C TRP A 65 14.20 7.69 3.01
N ARG A 66 15.05 8.70 2.74
CA ARG A 66 16.30 8.50 1.99
C ARG A 66 17.27 7.49 2.65
N PRO A 67 17.59 7.57 3.96
CA PRO A 67 18.45 6.58 4.61
C PRO A 67 17.85 5.17 4.59
N TYR A 68 16.52 5.05 4.72
CA TYR A 68 15.84 3.76 4.66
C TYR A 68 15.98 3.13 3.27
N LEU A 69 15.71 3.91 2.22
CA LEU A 69 15.73 3.43 0.84
C LEU A 69 17.14 3.10 0.33
N GLU A 70 18.20 3.65 0.91
CA GLU A 70 19.60 3.38 0.52
C GLU A 70 19.91 1.87 0.49
N PHE A 71 19.33 1.11 1.41
CA PHE A 71 19.53 -0.34 1.55
C PHE A 71 18.42 -1.19 0.91
N THR A 72 17.38 -0.55 0.37
CA THR A 72 16.25 -1.23 -0.26
C THR A 72 16.57 -1.57 -1.72
N PRO A 73 16.24 -2.77 -2.23
CA PRO A 73 16.42 -3.14 -3.64
C PRO A 73 15.80 -2.11 -4.59
N ARG A 74 16.41 -1.92 -5.76
CA ARG A 74 15.99 -0.88 -6.72
C ARG A 74 14.52 -1.03 -7.11
N GLU A 75 14.09 -2.25 -7.36
CA GLU A 75 12.74 -2.57 -7.82
C GLU A 75 11.70 -2.18 -6.75
N VAL A 76 12.01 -2.42 -5.48
CA VAL A 76 11.17 -2.01 -4.35
C VAL A 76 11.20 -0.49 -4.19
N ARG A 77 12.35 0.18 -4.33
CA ARG A 77 12.42 1.64 -4.28
C ARG A 77 11.57 2.30 -5.36
N GLU A 78 11.68 1.82 -6.59
CA GLU A 78 10.92 2.33 -7.74
C GLU A 78 9.43 2.15 -7.53
N PHE A 79 9.02 0.99 -7.00
CA PHE A 79 7.63 0.75 -6.60
C PHE A 79 7.15 1.75 -5.53
N LEU A 80 7.90 1.90 -4.43
CA LEU A 80 7.53 2.79 -3.32
C LEU A 80 7.51 4.27 -3.71
N ALA A 81 8.36 4.68 -4.67
CA ALA A 81 8.42 6.06 -5.16
C ALA A 81 7.12 6.52 -5.84
N ARG A 82 6.27 5.58 -6.28
CA ARG A 82 4.97 5.89 -6.89
C ARG A 82 3.93 6.34 -5.89
N PHE A 83 4.11 5.98 -4.61
CA PHE A 83 3.18 6.31 -3.54
C PHE A 83 3.67 7.52 -2.77
N SER A 84 2.74 8.40 -2.45
CA SER A 84 2.97 9.57 -1.62
C SER A 84 2.51 9.26 -0.19
N CYS A 85 1.19 9.27 0.03
CA CYS A 85 0.56 9.06 1.33
C CYS A 85 0.51 7.57 1.73
N ALA A 86 0.30 6.65 0.79
CA ALA A 86 0.17 5.21 1.07
C ALA A 86 1.52 4.46 1.03
N ARG A 87 2.66 5.18 1.04
CA ARG A 87 3.99 4.55 0.90
C ARG A 87 4.29 3.53 1.99
N MET A 88 3.83 3.74 3.22
CA MET A 88 4.00 2.76 4.31
C MET A 88 3.18 1.48 4.08
N GLU A 89 1.97 1.62 3.56
CA GLU A 89 1.14 0.47 3.20
C GLU A 89 1.78 -0.30 2.03
N ALA A 90 2.26 0.42 1.01
CA ALA A 90 2.98 -0.16 -0.10
C ALA A 90 4.23 -0.92 0.37
N LEU A 91 4.97 -0.38 1.35
CA LEU A 91 6.11 -1.07 1.98
C LEU A 91 5.66 -2.35 2.69
N GLN A 92 4.55 -2.31 3.43
CA GLN A 92 4.00 -3.51 4.06
C GLN A 92 3.65 -4.59 3.03
N VAL A 93 2.98 -4.21 1.94
CA VAL A 93 2.61 -5.14 0.86
C VAL A 93 3.86 -5.70 0.19
N ALA A 94 4.83 -4.86 -0.18
CA ALA A 94 6.05 -5.31 -0.84
C ALA A 94 6.86 -6.29 0.04
N ALA A 95 6.91 -6.06 1.35
CA ALA A 95 7.62 -6.94 2.27
C ALA A 95 6.87 -8.25 2.56
N ARG A 96 5.54 -8.20 2.70
CA ARG A 96 4.72 -9.38 3.04
C ARG A 96 4.40 -10.24 1.82
N CYS A 97 4.39 -9.64 0.64
CA CYS A 97 3.99 -10.25 -0.62
C CYS A 97 4.99 -9.95 -1.75
N PRO A 98 6.27 -10.32 -1.61
CA PRO A 98 7.31 -9.93 -2.58
C PRO A 98 7.07 -10.50 -3.99
N ALA A 99 6.47 -11.70 -4.10
CA ALA A 99 6.16 -12.31 -5.39
C ALA A 99 5.07 -11.56 -6.17
N LEU A 100 4.22 -10.76 -5.49
CA LEU A 100 3.21 -9.93 -6.12
C LEU A 100 3.77 -8.61 -6.68
N LEU A 101 4.99 -8.22 -6.28
CA LEU A 101 5.56 -6.92 -6.61
C LEU A 101 5.59 -6.63 -8.12
N PRO A 102 5.94 -7.55 -9.04
CA PRO A 102 5.88 -7.28 -10.47
C PRO A 102 4.47 -6.91 -10.95
N ALA A 103 3.45 -7.65 -10.53
CA ALA A 103 2.06 -7.39 -10.90
C ALA A 103 1.55 -6.06 -10.31
N LEU A 104 1.94 -5.74 -9.08
CA LEU A 104 1.61 -4.47 -8.43
C LEU A 104 2.37 -3.28 -9.05
N ALA A 105 3.59 -3.49 -9.54
CA ALA A 105 4.30 -2.48 -10.31
C ALA A 105 3.60 -2.21 -11.66
N GLU A 106 2.96 -3.19 -12.28
CA GLU A 106 2.13 -2.94 -13.47
C GLU A 106 0.79 -2.29 -13.12
N THR A 107 0.20 -2.63 -11.97
CA THR A 107 -1.13 -2.16 -11.54
C THR A 107 -1.10 -1.63 -10.09
N PRO A 108 -0.53 -0.44 -9.83
CA PRO A 108 -0.25 -0.03 -8.44
C PRO A 108 -1.47 0.28 -7.61
N ALA A 109 -2.57 0.72 -8.21
CA ALA A 109 -3.82 0.94 -7.50
C ALA A 109 -4.35 -0.34 -6.82
N LEU A 110 -3.97 -1.53 -7.31
CA LEU A 110 -4.29 -2.80 -6.66
C LEU A 110 -3.63 -2.94 -5.28
N THR A 111 -2.51 -2.25 -5.05
CA THR A 111 -1.81 -2.23 -3.74
C THR A 111 -2.74 -1.74 -2.64
N ALA A 112 -3.60 -0.76 -2.91
CA ALA A 112 -4.55 -0.25 -1.92
C ALA A 112 -5.56 -1.32 -1.47
N TYR A 113 -6.01 -2.19 -2.39
CA TYR A 113 -6.89 -3.32 -2.08
C TYR A 113 -6.15 -4.40 -1.29
N VAL A 114 -4.92 -4.75 -1.70
CA VAL A 114 -4.09 -5.73 -1.00
C VAL A 114 -3.77 -5.25 0.42
N ALA A 115 -3.45 -3.97 0.60
CA ALA A 115 -3.22 -3.38 1.93
C ALA A 115 -4.49 -3.37 2.79
N ALA A 116 -5.65 -3.06 2.20
CA ALA A 116 -6.93 -2.98 2.91
C ALA A 116 -7.69 -4.32 3.01
N HIS A 117 -7.04 -5.45 2.70
CA HIS A 117 -7.72 -6.74 2.57
C HIS A 117 -8.52 -7.14 3.80
N VAL A 118 -8.01 -6.86 5.01
CA VAL A 118 -8.67 -7.21 6.27
C VAL A 118 -10.05 -6.57 6.36
N GLY A 119 -10.13 -5.25 6.13
CA GLY A 119 -11.40 -4.53 6.14
C GLY A 119 -12.32 -4.91 4.98
N LEU A 120 -11.77 -5.13 3.79
CA LEU A 120 -12.54 -5.50 2.61
C LEU A 120 -13.14 -6.92 2.69
N ARG A 121 -12.45 -7.84 3.36
CA ARG A 121 -12.86 -9.23 3.53
C ARG A 121 -13.58 -9.49 4.85
N GLY A 122 -13.46 -8.59 5.83
CA GLY A 122 -13.98 -8.80 7.17
C GLY A 122 -13.25 -9.93 7.92
N THR A 123 -11.95 -10.13 7.66
CA THR A 123 -11.17 -11.16 8.36
C THR A 123 -10.79 -10.66 9.76
N PRO A 124 -10.57 -11.57 10.73
CA PRO A 124 -10.19 -11.18 12.10
C PRO A 124 -8.76 -10.61 12.19
N GLY A 125 -7.96 -10.75 11.14
CA GLY A 125 -6.59 -10.27 11.09
C GLY A 125 -5.98 -10.36 9.69
N PRO A 126 -4.69 -10.00 9.56
CA PRO A 126 -3.96 -10.03 8.30
C PRO A 126 -3.81 -11.46 7.77
N CYS A 127 -4.16 -11.68 6.50
CA CYS A 127 -4.09 -12.98 5.82
C CYS A 127 -2.96 -13.03 4.77
N TRP A 128 -1.80 -12.43 5.04
CA TRP A 128 -0.69 -12.35 4.09
C TRP A 128 -0.24 -13.71 3.52
N GLY A 129 -0.21 -14.75 4.37
CA GLY A 129 0.15 -16.10 3.94
C GLY A 129 -0.86 -16.68 2.93
N GLU A 130 -2.15 -16.41 3.12
CA GLU A 130 -3.20 -16.83 2.19
C GLU A 130 -3.08 -16.09 0.86
N ILE A 131 -2.83 -14.78 0.89
CA ILE A 131 -2.61 -13.97 -0.34
C ILE A 131 -1.43 -14.53 -1.14
N ASN A 132 -0.30 -14.84 -0.48
CA ASN A 132 0.85 -15.45 -1.13
C ASN A 132 0.50 -16.82 -1.74
N ALA A 133 -0.20 -17.68 -1.00
CA ALA A 133 -0.61 -19.00 -1.48
C ALA A 133 -1.62 -18.94 -2.64
N VAL A 134 -2.48 -17.92 -2.67
CA VAL A 134 -3.40 -17.68 -3.80
C VAL A 134 -2.62 -17.21 -5.02
N HIS A 135 -1.69 -16.26 -4.85
CA HIS A 135 -0.85 -15.79 -5.95
C HIS A 135 0.02 -16.90 -6.54
N GLU A 136 0.61 -17.75 -5.71
CA GLU A 136 1.44 -18.87 -6.15
C GLU A 136 0.63 -19.88 -6.99
N ARG A 137 -0.61 -20.18 -6.59
CA ARG A 137 -1.46 -21.17 -7.26
C ARG A 137 -2.17 -20.65 -8.50
N SER A 138 -2.58 -19.39 -8.49
CA SER A 138 -3.54 -18.85 -9.47
C SER A 138 -3.14 -17.47 -10.01
N GLY A 139 -1.93 -17.01 -9.70
CA GLY A 139 -1.40 -15.73 -10.16
C GLY A 139 -2.24 -14.54 -9.70
N ILE A 140 -2.11 -13.43 -10.43
CA ILE A 140 -2.79 -12.17 -10.11
C ILE A 140 -4.32 -12.28 -10.20
N PHE A 141 -4.85 -13.13 -11.09
CA PHE A 141 -6.30 -13.30 -11.23
C PHE A 141 -6.93 -13.99 -10.03
N GLY A 142 -6.24 -14.98 -9.44
CA GLY A 142 -6.67 -15.56 -8.17
C GLY A 142 -6.68 -14.53 -7.04
N VAL A 143 -5.72 -13.60 -7.03
CA VAL A 143 -5.67 -12.52 -6.03
C VAL A 143 -6.83 -11.54 -6.23
N LEU A 144 -7.19 -11.21 -7.47
CA LEU A 144 -8.38 -10.40 -7.75
C LEU A 144 -9.65 -11.06 -7.22
N GLU A 145 -9.87 -12.34 -7.55
CA GLU A 145 -11.02 -13.10 -7.06
C GLU A 145 -11.04 -13.15 -5.53
N TRP A 146 -9.88 -13.41 -4.91
CA TRP A 146 -9.75 -13.42 -3.47
C TRP A 146 -10.05 -12.06 -2.84
N LEU A 147 -9.72 -10.94 -3.49
CA LEU A 147 -10.10 -9.60 -3.02
C LEU A 147 -11.60 -9.27 -3.26
N GLY A 148 -12.32 -10.13 -3.98
CA GLY A 148 -13.71 -9.91 -4.40
C GLY A 148 -13.85 -8.99 -5.61
N LEU A 149 -12.78 -8.86 -6.40
CA LEU A 149 -12.75 -8.13 -7.67
C LEU A 149 -13.01 -9.11 -8.83
N PRO A 150 -13.57 -8.67 -9.97
CA PRO A 150 -13.69 -9.52 -11.14
C PRO A 150 -12.29 -9.92 -11.64
N ALA A 151 -12.03 -11.22 -11.69
CA ALA A 151 -10.78 -11.82 -12.15
C ALA A 151 -10.66 -11.73 -13.68
N SER A 152 -10.45 -10.51 -14.19
CA SER A 152 -10.49 -10.23 -15.61
C SER A 152 -9.35 -9.28 -16.04
N PRO A 153 -8.82 -9.42 -17.27
CA PRO A 153 -7.86 -8.46 -17.82
C PRO A 153 -8.42 -7.03 -17.86
N GLN A 154 -9.74 -6.89 -18.03
CA GLN A 154 -10.45 -5.62 -18.03
C GLN A 154 -10.32 -4.90 -16.69
N THR A 155 -10.47 -5.61 -15.57
CA THR A 155 -10.31 -5.05 -14.22
C THR A 155 -8.88 -4.51 -14.04
N LEU A 156 -7.86 -5.27 -14.44
CA LEU A 156 -6.47 -4.81 -14.36
C LEU A 156 -6.21 -3.59 -15.26
N ALA A 157 -6.79 -3.55 -16.46
CA ALA A 157 -6.67 -2.40 -17.35
C ALA A 157 -7.29 -1.13 -16.73
N ILE A 158 -8.46 -1.24 -16.12
CA ILE A 158 -9.11 -0.13 -15.41
C ILE A 158 -8.23 0.35 -14.25
N LEU A 159 -7.77 -0.57 -13.39
CA LEU A 159 -6.94 -0.22 -12.22
C LEU A 159 -5.59 0.39 -12.62
N ARG A 160 -5.03 -0.01 -13.76
CA ARG A 160 -3.80 0.57 -14.33
C ARG A 160 -3.99 2.01 -14.79
N ASN A 161 -5.19 2.36 -15.24
CA ASN A 161 -5.51 3.71 -15.69
C ASN A 161 -5.85 4.65 -14.52
N VAL A 162 -5.89 4.17 -13.27
CA VAL A 162 -6.03 5.05 -12.10
C VAL A 162 -4.80 5.95 -12.01
N ALA A 163 -5.03 7.26 -12.05
CA ALA A 163 -3.98 8.25 -12.20
C ALA A 163 -3.03 8.31 -10.99
N GLU A 164 -3.60 8.20 -9.79
CA GLU A 164 -2.86 8.21 -8.53
C GLU A 164 -3.00 6.86 -7.82
N PRO A 165 -1.88 6.21 -7.45
CA PRO A 165 -1.93 4.88 -6.85
C PRO A 165 -2.35 4.91 -5.38
N ASP A 166 -2.33 6.09 -4.74
CA ASP A 166 -2.78 6.37 -3.39
C ASP A 166 -4.32 6.38 -3.28
N VAL A 167 -4.99 5.32 -3.74
CA VAL A 167 -6.46 5.25 -3.79
C VAL A 167 -7.07 5.37 -2.39
N PRO A 168 -7.94 6.36 -2.13
CA PRO A 168 -8.60 6.52 -0.85
C PRO A 168 -9.40 5.28 -0.42
N LYS A 169 -9.24 4.83 0.84
CA LYS A 169 -9.86 3.61 1.36
C LYS A 169 -11.39 3.59 1.23
N ARG A 170 -12.03 4.75 1.43
CA ARG A 170 -13.47 4.94 1.25
C ARG A 170 -13.98 4.59 -0.15
N PHE A 171 -13.13 4.60 -1.18
CA PHE A 171 -13.50 4.23 -2.54
C PHE A 171 -13.33 2.74 -2.82
N LEU A 172 -12.54 1.99 -2.04
CA LEU A 172 -12.21 0.60 -2.36
C LEU A 172 -13.44 -0.32 -2.36
N ALA A 173 -14.30 -0.26 -1.34
CA ALA A 173 -15.49 -1.10 -1.28
C ALA A 173 -16.55 -0.71 -2.34
N PRO A 174 -16.87 0.59 -2.55
CA PRO A 174 -17.73 1.01 -3.66
C PRO A 174 -17.19 0.60 -5.03
N LEU A 175 -15.91 0.85 -5.31
CA LEU A 175 -15.29 0.49 -6.59
C LEU A 175 -15.28 -1.03 -6.80
N ARG A 176 -15.03 -1.82 -5.74
CA ARG A 176 -15.13 -3.28 -5.81
C ARG A 176 -16.50 -3.71 -6.31
N THR A 177 -17.57 -3.09 -5.82
CA THR A 177 -18.96 -3.37 -6.23
C THR A 177 -19.20 -2.94 -7.68
N LEU A 178 -18.82 -1.70 -8.02
CA LEU A 178 -18.98 -1.13 -9.35
C LEU A 178 -18.26 -1.89 -10.46
N LEU A 179 -17.11 -2.49 -10.14
CA LEU A 179 -16.34 -3.26 -11.11
C LEU A 179 -17.06 -4.55 -11.55
N TRP A 180 -18.14 -4.97 -10.87
CA TRP A 180 -19.01 -6.05 -11.34
C TRP A 180 -20.13 -5.56 -12.28
N GLU A 181 -20.35 -4.25 -12.39
CA GLU A 181 -21.43 -3.68 -13.19
C GLU A 181 -20.98 -3.41 -14.64
N PRO A 182 -21.62 -4.00 -15.66
CA PRO A 182 -21.20 -3.84 -17.06
C PRO A 182 -21.14 -2.38 -17.54
N ARG A 183 -22.08 -1.54 -17.09
CA ARG A 183 -22.15 -0.13 -17.45
C ARG A 183 -20.96 0.66 -16.92
N THR A 184 -20.56 0.39 -15.68
CA THR A 184 -19.45 1.07 -15.03
C THR A 184 -18.11 0.61 -15.61
N ILE A 185 -17.94 -0.69 -15.85
CA ILE A 185 -16.78 -1.22 -16.59
C ILE A 185 -16.63 -0.50 -17.93
N PHE A 186 -17.69 -0.43 -18.73
CA PHE A 186 -17.65 0.22 -20.04
C PHE A 186 -17.28 1.71 -19.96
N ALA A 187 -17.80 2.42 -18.95
CA ALA A 187 -17.48 3.83 -18.74
C ALA A 187 -16.02 4.03 -18.35
N LEU A 188 -15.51 3.25 -17.38
CA LEU A 188 -14.14 3.37 -16.86
C LEU A 188 -13.08 2.94 -17.89
N GLN A 189 -13.36 1.90 -18.69
CA GLN A 189 -12.45 1.42 -19.74
C GLN A 189 -12.11 2.47 -20.79
N ARG A 190 -13.02 3.40 -21.05
CA ARG A 190 -12.83 4.47 -22.05
C ARG A 190 -11.97 5.61 -21.54
N MET A 191 -11.58 5.58 -20.28
CA MET A 191 -10.81 6.63 -19.63
C MET A 191 -9.32 6.22 -19.62
N SER A 192 -8.48 7.05 -20.24
CA SER A 192 -7.03 6.84 -20.27
C SER A 192 -6.35 7.21 -18.96
N ALA A 193 -6.97 8.08 -18.17
CA ALA A 193 -6.57 8.44 -16.81
C ALA A 193 -7.81 8.65 -15.94
N ILE A 194 -7.94 7.86 -14.88
CA ILE A 194 -9.05 7.91 -13.93
C ILE A 194 -8.57 8.62 -12.67
N THR A 195 -9.01 9.86 -12.52
CA THR A 195 -8.69 10.74 -11.37
C THR A 195 -9.58 10.46 -10.18
N ASP A 196 -9.14 10.86 -8.99
CA ASP A 196 -9.93 10.79 -7.75
C ASP A 196 -11.30 11.45 -7.87
N ARG A 197 -11.38 12.59 -8.56
CA ARG A 197 -12.66 13.27 -8.81
C ARG A 197 -13.62 12.41 -9.63
N GLN A 198 -13.10 11.65 -10.59
CA GLN A 198 -13.91 10.74 -11.39
C GLN A 198 -14.31 9.51 -10.57
N LEU A 199 -13.38 8.90 -9.82
CA LEU A 199 -13.69 7.80 -8.90
C LEU A 199 -14.79 8.20 -7.91
N ALA A 200 -14.68 9.38 -7.31
CA ALA A 200 -15.67 9.91 -6.39
C ALA A 200 -17.06 10.03 -7.03
N ARG A 201 -17.15 10.51 -8.27
CA ARG A 201 -18.44 10.62 -9.00
C ARG A 201 -19.11 9.26 -9.18
N PHE A 202 -18.35 8.22 -9.54
CA PHE A 202 -18.90 6.87 -9.67
C PHE A 202 -19.28 6.28 -8.32
N CYS A 203 -18.45 6.46 -7.28
CA CYS A 203 -18.70 5.91 -5.94
C CYS A 203 -19.88 6.60 -5.23
N HIS A 204 -20.07 7.90 -5.41
CA HIS A 204 -21.18 8.64 -4.80
C HIS A 204 -22.53 8.33 -5.44
N ALA A 205 -22.56 7.92 -6.72
CA ALA A 205 -23.80 7.53 -7.39
C ALA A 205 -24.45 6.26 -6.78
N LEU A 206 -23.71 5.48 -5.98
CA LEU A 206 -24.23 4.32 -5.24
C LEU A 206 -24.77 4.67 -3.84
N ALA A 207 -24.45 5.86 -3.31
CA ALA A 207 -24.84 6.27 -1.96
C ALA A 207 -26.12 7.12 -1.93
N ALA A 208 -26.71 7.41 -3.10
CA ALA A 208 -27.93 8.18 -3.30
C ALA A 208 -29.05 7.28 -3.85
#